data_AF-A0A6M5Z6V8-F1
#
_entry.id   AF-A0A6M5Z6V8-F1
#
_cell.length_a   1.000
_cell.length_b   1.000
_cell.length_c   1.000
_cell.angle_alpha   90.00
_cell.angle_beta   90.00
_cell.angle_gamma   90.00
#
_symmetry.space_group_name_H-M   'P 1'
#
loop_
_entity.id
_entity.type
_entity.pdbx_description
1 polymer ?
#
loop_
_entity_poly.entity_id
_entity_poly.type
_entity_poly.pdbx_seq_one_letter_code
_entity_poly.pdbx_strand_id
1 'polypeptide(L)'
;MAKRRVTPGTGQLNLEIETVLLDRLRAFGRDRGEKIRHVVEMALRRHMDNPPPPPKPPEVVPLPPVTSPAPAATAPRAPGTEPKPAKRPK
;
A
#
# COMPACT_ATOMS: atom_id res chain seq x y z
N MET A 1 -42.79 -17.08 -5.54
CA MET A 1 -41.44 -16.69 -5.98
C MET A 1 -40.57 -17.94 -6.07
N ALA A 2 -40.00 -18.27 -7.22
CA ALA A 2 -39.18 -19.48 -7.39
C ALA A 2 -37.80 -19.31 -6.72
N LYS A 3 -37.40 -20.26 -5.85
CA LYS A 3 -36.07 -20.27 -5.22
C LYS A 3 -35.00 -20.55 -6.29
N ARG A 4 -34.16 -19.56 -6.57
CA ARG A 4 -33.02 -19.68 -7.48
C ARG A 4 -32.03 -20.69 -6.88
N ARG A 5 -31.81 -21.83 -7.56
CA ARG A 5 -30.80 -22.82 -7.14
C ARG A 5 -29.41 -22.23 -7.40
N VAL A 6 -28.68 -21.93 -6.33
CA VAL A 6 -27.26 -21.56 -6.39
C VAL A 6 -26.45 -22.85 -6.45
N THR A 7 -25.49 -22.93 -7.37
CA THR A 7 -24.60 -24.09 -7.49
C THR A 7 -23.70 -24.16 -6.24
N PRO A 8 -23.55 -25.32 -5.58
CA PRO A 8 -22.64 -25.45 -4.44
C PRO A 8 -21.23 -25.01 -4.83
N GLY A 9 -20.58 -24.23 -3.96
CA GLY A 9 -19.26 -23.64 -4.23
C GLY A 9 -19.27 -22.33 -5.04
N THR A 10 -20.43 -21.78 -5.39
CA THR A 10 -20.52 -20.47 -6.06
C THR A 10 -20.87 -19.33 -5.10
N GLY A 11 -20.12 -18.23 -5.18
CA GLY A 11 -20.42 -16.96 -4.50
C GLY A 11 -21.08 -15.96 -5.45
N GLN A 12 -21.86 -15.03 -4.89
CA GLN A 12 -22.36 -13.88 -5.67
C GLN A 12 -21.34 -12.75 -5.60
N LEU A 13 -21.02 -12.19 -6.77
CA LEU A 13 -20.17 -11.03 -6.92
C LEU A 13 -21.03 -9.86 -7.41
N ASN A 14 -21.14 -8.81 -6.58
CA ASN A 14 -21.80 -7.57 -6.94
C ASN A 14 -20.72 -6.52 -7.24
N LEU A 15 -20.80 -5.89 -8.41
CA LEU A 15 -19.82 -4.92 -8.88
C LEU A 15 -20.53 -3.78 -9.58
N GLU A 16 -19.96 -2.59 -9.45
CA GLU A 16 -20.30 -1.44 -10.28
C GLU A 16 -19.21 -1.28 -11.34
N ILE A 17 -19.64 -1.18 -12.60
CA ILE A 17 -18.74 -1.04 -13.74
C ILE A 17 -19.23 0.14 -14.56
N GLU A 18 -18.29 0.94 -15.06
CA GLU A 18 -18.60 2.05 -15.97
C GLU A 18 -19.42 1.55 -17.18
N THR A 19 -20.46 2.31 -17.54
CA THR A 19 -21.43 1.93 -18.59
C THR A 19 -20.76 1.70 -19.94
N VAL A 20 -19.79 2.54 -20.31
CA VAL A 20 -19.03 2.41 -21.56
C VAL A 20 -18.26 1.09 -21.60
N LEU A 21 -17.66 0.69 -20.48
CA LEU A 21 -16.93 -0.56 -20.39
C LEU A 21 -17.88 -1.77 -20.43
N LEU A 22 -19.05 -1.65 -19.79
CA LEU A 22 -20.09 -2.68 -19.83
C LEU A 22 -20.60 -2.92 -21.27
N ASP A 23 -20.77 -1.87 -22.06
CA ASP A 23 -21.21 -2.01 -23.46
C ASP A 23 -20.15 -2.65 -24.34
N ARG A 24 -18.86 -2.32 -24.13
CA ARG A 24 -17.75 -3.00 -24.79
C ARG A 24 -17.69 -4.49 -24.40
N LEU A 25 -17.89 -4.80 -23.12
CA LEU A 25 -17.92 -6.18 -22.63
C LEU A 25 -19.09 -6.98 -23.22
N ARG A 26 -20.25 -6.35 -23.38
CA ARG A 26 -21.42 -6.93 -24.07
C ARG A 26 -21.14 -7.22 -25.53
N ALA A 27 -20.55 -6.27 -26.26
CA ALA A 27 -20.17 -6.45 -27.65
C ALA A 27 -19.16 -7.61 -27.80
N PHE A 28 -18.11 -7.60 -26.97
CA PHE A 28 -17.09 -8.65 -26.96
C PHE A 28 -17.69 -10.05 -26.70
N GLY A 29 -18.61 -10.16 -25.74
CA GLY A 29 -19.30 -11.43 -25.48
C GLY A 29 -20.16 -11.87 -26.67
N ARG A 30 -20.89 -10.94 -27.29
CA ARG A 30 -21.76 -11.23 -28.45
C ARG A 30 -20.96 -11.75 -29.64
N ASP A 31 -19.84 -11.10 -29.96
CA ASP A 31 -19.00 -11.48 -31.11
C ASP A 31 -18.43 -12.90 -30.97
N ARG A 32 -18.25 -13.37 -29.73
CA ARG A 32 -17.69 -14.69 -29.41
C ARG A 32 -18.76 -15.72 -29.01
N GLY A 33 -20.04 -15.34 -28.99
CA GLY A 33 -21.13 -16.20 -28.49
C GLY A 33 -21.04 -16.53 -27.00
N GLU A 34 -20.26 -15.76 -26.23
CA GLU A 34 -20.02 -15.98 -24.80
C GLU A 34 -20.90 -15.07 -23.93
N LYS A 35 -21.32 -15.58 -22.76
CA LYS A 35 -22.04 -14.77 -21.77
C LYS A 35 -21.05 -13.88 -21.02
N ILE A 36 -21.48 -12.66 -20.67
CA ILE A 36 -20.69 -11.70 -19.86
C ILE A 36 -20.06 -12.36 -18.63
N ARG A 37 -20.85 -13.18 -17.91
CA ARG A 37 -20.35 -13.93 -16.73
C ARG A 37 -19.11 -14.77 -17.07
N HIS A 38 -19.13 -15.48 -18.19
CA HIS A 38 -18.02 -16.34 -18.61
C HIS A 38 -16.78 -15.52 -18.96
N VAL A 39 -16.98 -14.40 -19.68
CA VAL A 39 -15.89 -13.47 -20.03
C VAL A 39 -15.22 -12.91 -18.77
N VAL A 40 -16.02 -12.47 -17.78
CA VAL A 40 -15.51 -11.93 -16.51
C VAL A 40 -14.78 -13.00 -15.71
N GLU A 41 -15.33 -14.21 -15.62
CA GLU A 41 -14.70 -15.35 -14.93
C GLU A 41 -13.34 -15.70 -15.54
N MET A 42 -13.27 -15.76 -16.88
CA MET A 42 -12.01 -16.01 -17.60
C MET A 42 -11.00 -14.87 -17.42
N ALA A 43 -11.46 -13.63 -17.41
CA ALA A 43 -10.60 -12.47 -17.17
C ALA A 43 -10.01 -12.50 -15.75
N LEU A 44 -10.84 -12.78 -14.74
CA LEU A 44 -10.39 -12.91 -13.35
C LEU A 44 -9.39 -14.05 -13.18
N ARG A 45 -9.65 -15.21 -13.80
CA ARG A 45 -8.73 -16.35 -13.77
C ARG A 45 -7.37 -15.99 -14.37
N ARG A 46 -7.35 -15.38 -15.57
CA ARG A 46 -6.11 -14.93 -16.22
C ARG A 46 -5.35 -13.91 -15.37
N HIS A 47 -6.07 -13.01 -14.70
CA HIS A 47 -5.46 -12.02 -13.82
C HIS A 47 -4.80 -12.65 -12.58
N MET A 48 -5.41 -13.71 -12.04
CA MET A 48 -4.82 -14.46 -10.92
C MET A 48 -3.66 -15.37 -11.34
N ASP A 49 -3.73 -15.97 -12.53
CA ASP A 49 -2.67 -16.85 -13.05
C ASP A 49 -1.41 -16.05 -13.43
N ASN A 50 -1.56 -14.78 -13.83
CA ASN A 50 -0.44 -13.90 -14.18
C ASN A 50 -0.59 -12.54 -13.47
N PRO A 51 -0.26 -12.47 -12.17
CA PRO A 51 -0.41 -11.22 -11.42
C PRO A 51 0.55 -10.16 -11.97
N PRO A 52 0.16 -8.88 -11.97
CA PRO A 52 1.05 -7.80 -12.37
C PRO A 52 2.30 -7.79 -11.47
N PRO A 53 3.49 -7.45 -12.02
CA PRO A 53 4.70 -7.37 -11.21
C PRO A 53 4.51 -6.34 -10.09
N PRO A 54 5.07 -6.59 -8.90
CA PRO A 54 4.97 -5.63 -7.80
C PRO A 54 5.57 -4.28 -8.22
N PRO A 55 5.04 -3.17 -7.69
CA PRO A 55 5.63 -1.86 -7.94
C PRO A 55 7.10 -1.87 -7.53
N LYS A 56 7.96 -1.24 -8.34
CA LYS A 56 9.37 -1.10 -8.00
C LYS A 56 9.49 -0.37 -6.64
N PRO A 57 10.39 -0.80 -5.75
CA PRO A 57 10.68 -0.04 -4.55
C PRO A 57 11.03 1.41 -4.92
N PRO A 58 10.60 2.40 -4.12
CA PRO A 58 11.05 3.76 -4.33
C PRO A 58 12.58 3.81 -4.27
N GLU A 59 13.18 4.50 -5.24
CA GLU A 59 14.61 4.69 -5.30
C GLU A 59 15.03 5.57 -4.11
N VAL A 60 15.68 4.96 -3.12
CA VAL A 60 16.16 5.68 -1.95
C VAL A 60 17.36 6.51 -2.40
N VAL A 61 17.14 7.82 -2.57
CA VAL A 61 18.24 8.76 -2.77
C VAL A 61 19.14 8.69 -1.52
N PRO A 62 20.45 8.39 -1.65
CA PRO A 62 21.33 8.35 -0.50
C PRO A 62 21.33 9.72 0.18
N LEU A 63 21.08 9.72 1.50
CA LEU A 63 21.14 10.94 2.30
C LEU A 63 22.55 11.53 2.19
N PRO A 64 22.69 12.87 2.11
CA PRO A 64 24.00 13.51 2.12
C PRO A 64 24.75 13.12 3.41
N PRO A 65 26.08 12.97 3.34
CA PRO A 65 26.89 12.65 4.51
C PRO A 65 26.66 13.69 5.59
N VAL A 66 26.31 13.23 6.79
CA VAL A 66 26.18 14.09 7.97
C VAL A 66 27.58 14.60 8.32
N THR A 67 27.89 15.84 7.96
CA THR A 67 29.06 16.52 8.49
C THR A 67 28.80 16.78 9.97
N SER A 68 29.34 15.92 10.83
CA SER A 68 29.44 16.21 12.27
C SER A 68 30.19 17.53 12.43
N PRO A 69 29.63 18.53 13.13
CA PRO A 69 30.39 19.72 13.46
C PRO A 69 31.61 19.29 14.30
N ALA A 70 32.79 19.79 13.91
CA ALA A 70 34.03 19.56 14.62
C ALA A 70 33.84 19.86 16.12
N PRO A 71 34.39 19.05 17.03
CA PRO A 71 34.27 19.33 18.45
C PRO A 71 34.86 20.71 18.73
N ALA A 72 34.02 21.59 19.28
CA ALA A 72 34.43 22.92 19.70
C ALA A 72 35.66 22.78 20.60
N ALA A 73 36.72 23.48 20.22
CA ALA A 73 37.96 23.52 20.97
C ALA A 73 37.66 23.81 22.45
N THR A 74 38.24 22.96 23.29
CA THR A 74 38.16 22.97 24.74
C THR A 74 38.44 24.37 25.27
N ALA A 75 37.42 25.07 25.78
CA ALA A 75 37.63 26.31 26.51
C ALA A 75 38.42 25.97 27.80
N PRO A 76 39.50 26.71 28.12
CA PRO A 76 40.26 26.48 29.35
C PRO A 76 39.38 26.77 30.56
N ARG A 77 39.22 25.77 31.44
CA ARG A 77 38.59 25.90 32.75
C ARG A 77 39.40 26.89 33.60
N ALA A 78 38.79 28.03 33.96
CA ALA A 78 39.28 28.87 35.04
C ALA A 78 38.99 28.18 36.40
N PRO A 79 39.92 28.23 37.37
CA PRO A 79 39.74 27.56 38.66
C PRO A 79 38.95 28.43 39.64
N GLY A 80 38.03 27.78 40.37
CA GLY A 80 37.58 28.23 41.68
C GLY A 80 36.32 29.09 41.70
N THR A 81 35.18 28.49 42.05
CA THR A 81 34.38 28.98 43.18
C THR A 81 33.46 27.86 43.67
N GLU A 82 33.65 27.48 44.92
CA GLU A 82 32.90 26.48 45.68
C GLU A 82 31.61 27.10 46.23
N PRO A 83 30.42 26.49 46.07
CA PRO A 83 29.25 26.86 46.86
C PRO A 83 28.92 25.78 47.90
N LYS A 84 29.19 26.15 49.15
CA LYS A 84 28.70 25.70 50.46
C LYS A 84 27.39 24.87 50.45
N PRO A 85 27.29 23.76 51.21
CA PRO A 85 26.08 22.94 51.28
C PRO A 85 24.98 23.64 52.10
N ALA A 86 23.81 23.84 51.48
CA ALA A 86 22.62 24.31 52.16
C ALA A 86 21.96 23.18 52.97
N LYS A 87 21.71 23.47 54.25
CA LYS A 87 21.06 22.58 55.22
C LYS A 87 19.64 22.21 54.78
N ARG A 88 19.30 20.92 54.95
CA ARG A 88 17.97 20.32 54.80
C ARG A 88 17.12 20.64 56.05
N PRO A 89 15.94 21.26 55.95
CA PRO A 89 14.99 21.29 57.05
C PRO A 89 14.16 20.00 57.11
N LYS A 90 13.74 19.65 58.33
CA LYS A 90 12.96 18.47 58.73
C LYS A 90 11.55 18.47 58.17
#